data_AF-A0A7S0ND74-F1
#
_entry.id   AF-A0A7S0ND74-F1
#
_cell.length_a   1.000
_cell.length_b   1.000
_cell.length_c   1.000
_cell.angle_alpha   90.00
_cell.angle_beta   90.00
_cell.angle_gamma   90.00
#
_symmetry.space_group_name_H-M   'P 1'
#
loop_
_entity.id
_entity.type
_entity.pdbx_description
1 polymer ?
#
loop_
_entity_poly.entity_id
_entity_poly.type
_entity_poly.pdbx_seq_one_letter_code
_entity_poly.pdbx_strand_id
1 'polypeptide(L)'
;LKHSMEQLVVHNHCLDDTEAQVILPVLMEEVGSNSDVIRKSVRELLKKATQVYPASKIFSFALDSAQNTRNQRSRAEILSEMSALIERLGLEQVCTPSKALTAIASFISERDPLVRNAA
;
A
#
# COMPACT_ATOMS: atom_id res chain seq x y z
N LEU A 1 7.12 15.12 -4.73
CA LEU A 1 6.29 14.05 -4.13
C LEU A 1 5.93 14.34 -2.67
N LYS A 2 6.86 14.26 -1.71
CA LYS A 2 6.52 14.51 -0.28
C LYS A 2 5.88 15.87 -0.02
N HIS A 3 6.54 16.94 -0.48
CA HIS A 3 6.01 18.30 -0.39
C HIS A 3 4.70 18.47 -1.16
N SER A 4 4.59 17.87 -2.35
CA SER A 4 3.39 17.91 -3.18
C SER A 4 2.17 17.26 -2.49
N MET A 5 2.35 16.09 -1.87
CA MET A 5 1.29 15.43 -1.10
C MET A 5 0.91 16.19 0.16
N GLU A 6 1.88 16.81 0.84
CA GLU A 6 1.60 17.69 1.98
C GLU A 6 0.75 18.89 1.58
N GLN A 7 1.04 19.52 0.44
CA GLN A 7 0.22 20.62 -0.09
C GLN A 7 -1.20 20.15 -0.44
N LEU A 8 -1.36 18.97 -1.05
CA LEU A 8 -2.69 18.42 -1.38
C LEU A 8 -3.55 18.17 -0.13
N VAL A 9 -2.95 17.60 0.92
CA VAL A 9 -3.61 17.39 2.22
C VAL A 9 -4.00 18.73 2.86
N VAL A 10 -3.10 19.72 2.84
CA VAL A 10 -3.35 21.05 3.42
C VAL A 10 -4.47 21.81 2.70
N HIS A 11 -4.59 21.64 1.39
CA HIS A 11 -5.65 22.27 0.57
C HIS A 11 -6.94 21.45 0.50
N ASN A 12 -7.04 20.35 1.25
CA ASN A 12 -8.18 19.43 1.26
C ASN A 12 -8.57 18.92 -0.14
N HIS A 13 -7.58 18.81 -1.03
CA HIS A 13 -7.77 18.33 -2.39
C HIS A 13 -7.76 16.80 -2.39
N CYS A 14 -8.87 16.19 -2.78
CA CYS A 14 -8.93 14.75 -3.00
C CYS A 14 -8.20 14.42 -4.31
N LEU A 15 -7.34 13.41 -4.29
CA LEU A 15 -6.72 12.89 -5.50
C LEU A 15 -7.80 12.33 -6.42
N ASP A 16 -7.74 12.66 -7.70
CA ASP A 16 -8.51 11.95 -8.71
C ASP A 16 -7.83 10.63 -9.10
N ASP A 17 -8.52 9.82 -9.90
CA ASP A 17 -8.00 8.51 -10.31
C ASP A 17 -6.74 8.62 -11.20
N THR A 18 -6.58 9.71 -11.94
CA THR A 18 -5.42 9.93 -12.81
C THR A 18 -4.19 10.31 -11.98
N GLU A 19 -4.35 11.22 -11.02
CA GLU A 19 -3.29 11.59 -10.09
C GLU A 19 -2.86 10.39 -9.24
N ALA A 20 -3.82 9.61 -8.74
CA ALA A 20 -3.55 8.39 -7.97
C ALA A 20 -2.80 7.35 -8.81
N GLN A 21 -3.16 7.17 -10.08
CA GLN A 21 -2.44 6.27 -11.01
C GLN A 21 -1.01 6.69 -11.29
N VAL A 22 -0.63 7.95 -11.09
CA VAL A 22 0.76 8.41 -11.22
C VAL A 22 1.51 8.27 -9.89
N ILE A 23 0.87 8.60 -8.77
CA ILE A 23 1.53 8.66 -7.47
C ILE A 23 1.70 7.26 -6.85
N LEU A 24 0.66 6.43 -6.87
CA LEU A 24 0.67 5.13 -6.17
C LEU A 24 1.72 4.15 -6.72
N PRO A 25 1.93 3.99 -8.05
CA PRO A 25 2.97 3.09 -8.54
C PRO A 25 4.36 3.47 -8.05
N VAL A 26 4.68 4.78 -8.05
CA VAL A 26 5.98 5.29 -7.60
C VAL A 26 6.20 4.99 -6.12
N LEU A 27 5.15 5.13 -5.30
CA LEU A 27 5.23 4.77 -3.88
C LEU A 27 5.41 3.26 -3.68
N MET A 28 4.68 2.42 -4.44
CA MET A 28 4.78 0.96 -4.32
C MET A 28 6.12 0.40 -4.82
N GLU A 29 6.76 1.05 -5.79
CA GLU A 29 8.11 0.67 -6.24
C GLU A 29 9.16 0.89 -5.14
N GLU A 30 9.07 2.02 -4.43
CA GLU A 30 10.03 2.42 -3.39
C GLU A 30 9.74 1.85 -1.99
N VAL A 31 8.60 1.17 -1.80
CA VAL A 31 8.20 0.62 -0.49
C VAL A 31 9.21 -0.39 0.07
N GLY A 32 9.87 -1.15 -0.81
CA GLY A 32 10.92 -2.11 -0.48
C GLY A 32 12.34 -1.60 -0.70
N SER A 33 12.53 -0.29 -0.83
CA SER A 33 13.84 0.35 -1.06
C SER A 33 14.89 -0.12 -0.06
N ASN A 34 16.17 -0.19 -0.45
CA ASN A 34 17.26 -0.56 0.48
C ASN A 34 17.53 0.52 1.54
N SER A 35 17.11 1.76 1.32
CA SER A 35 17.29 2.86 2.26
C SER A 35 16.15 2.94 3.28
N ASP A 36 16.48 2.80 4.57
CA ASP A 36 15.52 2.99 5.67
C ASP A 36 14.83 4.35 5.64
N VAL A 37 15.55 5.40 5.24
CA VAL A 37 15.01 6.76 5.14
C VAL A 37 13.92 6.83 4.08
N ILE A 38 14.15 6.19 2.92
CA ILE A 38 13.17 6.15 1.83
C ILE A 38 11.94 5.35 2.26
N ARG A 39 12.13 4.14 2.82
CA ARG A 39 11.02 3.29 3.30
C ARG A 39 10.12 4.02 4.30
N LYS A 40 10.71 4.68 5.30
CA LYS A 40 9.95 5.49 6.28
C LYS A 40 9.19 6.63 5.60
N SER A 41 9.81 7.31 4.63
CA SER A 41 9.14 8.37 3.88
C SER A 41 7.96 7.84 3.04
N VAL A 42 8.11 6.69 2.39
CA VAL A 42 7.04 6.07 1.59
C VAL A 42 5.86 5.67 2.47
N ARG A 43 6.12 5.03 3.63
CA ARG A 43 5.09 4.67 4.61
C ARG A 43 4.27 5.89 5.05
N GLU A 44 4.94 6.99 5.38
CA GLU A 44 4.24 8.22 5.77
C GLU A 44 3.44 8.83 4.61
N LEU A 45 3.92 8.70 3.37
CA LEU A 45 3.19 9.15 2.19
C LEU A 45 1.96 8.30 1.89
N LEU A 46 2.05 6.98 2.02
CA LEU A 46 0.89 6.08 1.88
C LEU A 46 -0.18 6.37 2.93
N LYS A 47 0.22 6.63 4.19
CA LYS A 47 -0.72 7.08 5.22
C LYS A 47 -1.40 8.40 4.86
N LYS A 48 -0.68 9.36 4.27
CA LYS A 48 -1.28 10.62 3.78
C LYS A 48 -2.21 10.38 2.58
N ALA A 49 -1.84 9.48 1.66
CA ALA A 49 -2.69 9.09 0.54
C ALA A 49 -4.08 8.64 1.01
N THR A 50 -4.15 7.87 2.11
CA THR A 50 -5.43 7.41 2.68
C THR A 50 -6.34 8.52 3.22
N GLN A 51 -5.85 9.75 3.36
CA GLN A 51 -6.64 10.92 3.77
C GLN A 51 -7.25 11.67 2.57
N VAL A 52 -6.68 11.49 1.38
CA VAL A 52 -7.05 12.24 0.16
C VAL A 52 -7.50 11.32 -0.99
N TYR A 53 -7.46 10.00 -0.82
CA TYR A 53 -7.89 9.02 -1.81
C TYR A 53 -8.55 7.82 -1.10
N PRO A 54 -9.61 7.21 -1.69
CA PRO A 54 -10.36 6.15 -1.02
C PRO A 54 -9.45 4.98 -0.61
N ALA A 55 -9.51 4.61 0.67
CA ALA A 55 -8.71 3.51 1.22
C ALA A 55 -8.94 2.19 0.47
N SER A 56 -10.15 1.95 -0.01
CA SER A 56 -10.49 0.76 -0.81
C SER A 56 -9.77 0.69 -2.16
N LYS A 57 -9.57 1.83 -2.81
CA LYS A 57 -8.80 1.91 -4.05
C LYS A 57 -7.30 1.75 -3.77
N ILE A 58 -6.78 2.33 -2.69
CA ILE A 58 -5.39 2.13 -2.26
C ILE A 58 -5.13 0.66 -1.94
N PHE A 59 -6.02 0.02 -1.18
CA PHE A 59 -5.92 -1.40 -0.84
C PHE A 59 -5.95 -2.28 -2.08
N SER A 60 -6.85 -1.99 -3.04
CA SER A 60 -6.90 -2.72 -4.31
C SER A 60 -5.61 -2.59 -5.12
N PHE A 61 -5.05 -1.37 -5.17
CA PHE A 61 -3.75 -1.12 -5.83
C PHE A 61 -2.60 -1.85 -5.12
N ALA A 62 -2.59 -1.85 -3.79
CA ALA A 62 -1.60 -2.54 -2.99
C ALA A 62 -1.66 -4.06 -3.20
N LEU A 63 -2.87 -4.65 -3.22
CA LEU A 63 -3.05 -6.08 -3.46
C LEU A 63 -2.51 -6.50 -4.84
N ASP A 64 -2.84 -5.73 -5.88
CA ASP A 64 -2.30 -5.97 -7.24
C ASP A 64 -0.77 -5.83 -7.26
N SER A 65 -0.23 -4.79 -6.60
CA SER A 65 1.22 -4.56 -6.51
C SER A 65 1.95 -5.72 -5.80
N ALA A 66 1.37 -6.28 -4.74
CA ALA A 66 1.93 -7.42 -4.01
C ALA A 66 1.98 -8.69 -4.88
N GLN A 67 0.94 -8.90 -5.71
CA GLN A 67 0.86 -10.04 -6.64
C GLN A 67 1.88 -9.93 -7.78
N ASN A 68 2.12 -8.71 -8.29
CA ASN A 68 2.91 -8.49 -9.49
C ASN A 68 4.39 -8.18 -9.23
N THR A 69 4.75 -7.67 -8.05
CA THR A 69 6.15 -7.32 -7.75
C THR A 69 7.06 -8.54 -7.69
N ARG A 70 8.28 -8.40 -8.21
CA ARG A 70 9.35 -9.42 -8.11
C ARG A 70 10.28 -9.20 -6.92
N ASN A 71 10.17 -8.04 -6.25
CA ASN A 71 10.97 -7.74 -5.06
C ASN A 71 10.26 -8.29 -3.82
N GLN A 72 10.84 -9.33 -3.21
CA GLN A 72 10.27 -10.00 -2.04
C GLN A 72 10.12 -9.06 -0.83
N ARG A 73 11.03 -8.11 -0.65
CA ARG A 73 10.91 -7.10 0.42
C ARG A 73 9.75 -6.16 0.13
N SER A 74 9.63 -5.65 -1.09
CA SER A 74 8.48 -4.80 -1.46
C SER A 74 7.18 -5.56 -1.23
N ARG A 75 7.10 -6.83 -1.64
CA ARG A 75 5.93 -7.68 -1.39
C ARG A 75 5.58 -7.77 0.11
N ALA A 76 6.55 -8.09 0.96
CA ALA A 76 6.34 -8.21 2.40
C ALA A 76 5.92 -6.86 3.05
N GLU A 77 6.54 -5.75 2.65
CA GLU A 77 6.17 -4.43 3.15
C GLU A 77 4.76 -4.03 2.68
N ILE A 78 4.38 -4.31 1.44
CA ILE A 78 3.03 -4.03 0.93
C ILE A 78 1.98 -4.81 1.74
N LEU A 79 2.22 -6.10 2.00
CA LEU A 79 1.34 -6.92 2.84
C LEU A 79 1.22 -6.35 4.26
N SER A 80 2.33 -5.87 4.82
CA SER A 80 2.35 -5.22 6.14
C SER A 80 1.55 -3.90 6.15
N GLU A 81 1.66 -3.07 5.11
CA GLU A 81 0.86 -1.84 4.98
C GLU A 81 -0.64 -2.15 4.80
N MET A 82 -0.98 -3.23 4.09
CA MET A 82 -2.35 -3.69 3.95
C MET A 82 -2.94 -4.15 5.29
N SER A 83 -2.16 -4.88 6.10
CA SER A 83 -2.55 -5.24 7.46
C SER A 83 -2.80 -4.00 8.32
N ALA A 84 -1.86 -3.04 8.31
CA ALA A 84 -2.01 -1.78 9.04
C ALA A 84 -3.24 -0.95 8.59
N LEU A 85 -3.59 -1.02 7.30
CA LEU A 85 -4.81 -0.42 6.76
C LEU A 85 -6.08 -1.08 7.32
N ILE A 86 -6.11 -2.42 7.37
CA ILE A 86 -7.21 -3.19 7.93
C ILE A 86 -7.34 -2.91 9.44
N GLU A 87 -6.24 -2.90 10.19
CA GLU A 87 -6.25 -2.60 11.63
C GLU A 87 -6.81 -1.20 11.94
N ARG A 88 -6.49 -0.22 11.08
CA ARG A 88 -6.88 1.18 11.30
C ARG A 88 -8.31 1.50 10.89
N LEU A 89 -8.80 0.90 9.80
CA LEU A 89 -10.08 1.28 9.17
C LEU A 89 -11.13 0.17 9.25
N GLY A 90 -10.73 -1.07 9.53
CA GLY A 90 -11.59 -2.24 9.49
C GLY A 90 -11.67 -2.87 8.10
N LEU A 91 -11.77 -4.20 8.07
CA LEU A 91 -11.71 -5.01 6.86
C LEU A 91 -12.78 -4.62 5.82
N GLU A 92 -14.02 -4.44 6.27
CA GLU A 92 -15.17 -4.09 5.39
C GLU A 92 -15.04 -2.69 4.75
N GLN A 93 -14.24 -1.79 5.35
CA GLN A 93 -14.04 -0.44 4.79
C GLN A 93 -12.98 -0.38 3.70
N VAL A 94 -12.05 -1.34 3.70
CA VAL A 94 -10.87 -1.31 2.82
C VAL A 94 -10.94 -2.32 1.68
N CYS A 95 -11.72 -3.39 1.78
CA CYS A 95 -11.80 -4.37 0.71
C CYS A 95 -13.08 -5.19 0.74
N THR A 96 -13.29 -6.00 -0.30
CA THR A 96 -14.24 -7.11 -0.25
C THR A 96 -13.53 -8.32 0.35
N PRO A 97 -13.86 -8.76 1.58
CA PRO A 97 -13.08 -9.77 2.32
C PRO A 97 -12.86 -11.06 1.54
N SER A 98 -13.90 -11.59 0.91
CA SER A 98 -13.86 -12.87 0.21
C SER A 98 -12.81 -12.91 -0.90
N LYS A 99 -12.64 -11.81 -1.64
CA LYS A 99 -11.65 -11.70 -2.73
C LYS A 99 -10.26 -11.40 -2.17
N ALA A 100 -10.16 -10.41 -1.28
CA ALA A 100 -8.89 -9.95 -0.74
C ALA A 100 -8.20 -11.03 0.10
N LEU A 101 -8.92 -11.68 1.01
CA LEU A 101 -8.35 -12.72 1.87
C LEU A 101 -7.91 -13.95 1.09
N THR A 102 -8.66 -14.33 0.04
CA THR A 102 -8.25 -15.44 -0.85
C THR A 102 -6.93 -15.12 -1.56
N ALA A 103 -6.77 -13.89 -2.04
CA ALA A 103 -5.52 -13.46 -2.66
C ALA A 103 -4.36 -13.39 -1.65
N ILE A 104 -4.60 -12.84 -0.44
CA ILE A 104 -3.58 -12.76 0.60
C ILE A 104 -3.13 -14.16 1.05
N ALA A 105 -4.07 -15.10 1.22
CA ALA A 105 -3.78 -16.47 1.62
C ALA A 105 -2.78 -17.19 0.69
N SER A 106 -2.72 -16.81 -0.59
CA SER A 106 -1.73 -17.37 -1.51
C SER A 106 -0.27 -17.11 -1.07
N PHE A 107 -0.02 -15.99 -0.39
CA PHE A 107 1.32 -15.61 0.08
C PHE A 107 1.80 -16.39 1.32
N ILE A 108 0.89 -17.04 2.06
CA ILE A 108 1.25 -17.87 3.23
C ILE A 108 2.10 -19.08 2.80
N SER A 109 1.94 -19.51 1.54
CA SER A 109 2.70 -20.64 0.96
C SER A 109 4.05 -20.25 0.32
N GLU A 110 4.43 -18.97 0.35
CA GLU A 110 5.63 -18.48 -0.32
C GLU A 110 6.93 -19.01 0.30
N ARG A 111 8.02 -19.12 -0.47
CA ARG A 111 9.31 -19.61 0.05
C ARG A 111 10.04 -18.60 0.92
N ASP A 112 9.80 -17.31 0.68
CA ASP A 112 10.45 -16.24 1.42
C ASP A 112 9.78 -16.06 2.80
N PRO A 113 10.51 -16.20 3.92
CA PRO A 113 9.95 -16.06 5.26
C PRO A 113 9.40 -14.65 5.55
N LEU A 114 9.96 -13.60 4.95
CA LEU A 114 9.46 -12.24 5.16
C LEU A 114 8.06 -12.09 4.57
N VAL A 115 7.84 -12.64 3.38
CA VAL A 115 6.54 -12.61 2.72
C VAL A 115 5.52 -13.46 3.45
N ARG A 116 5.88 -14.69 3.83
CA ARG A 116 4.96 -15.56 4.59
C ARG A 116 4.54 -14.97 5.92
N ASN A 117 5.46 -14.34 6.64
CA ASN A 117 5.16 -13.77 7.96
C ASN A 117 4.36 -12.46 7.87
N ALA A 118 4.42 -11.77 6.74
CA ALA A 118 3.65 -10.55 6.50
C ALA A 118 2.22 -10.82 5.98
N ALA A 119 1.99 -12.01 5.42
CA ALA A 119 0.69 -12.49 4.92
C ALA A 119 -0.19 -13.03 6.06
#